data_AF-A0A5B8BWR2-F1
#
_entry.id   AF-A0A5B8BWR2-F1
#
_cell.length_a   1.000
_cell.length_b   1.000
_cell.length_c   1.000
_cell.angle_alpha   90.00
_cell.angle_beta   90.00
_cell.angle_gamma   90.00
#
_symmetry.space_group_name_H-M   'P 1'
#
loop_
_entity.id
_entity.type
_entity.pdbx_description
1 polymer ?
#
loop_
_entity_poly.entity_id
_entity_poly.type
_entity_poly.pdbx_seq_one_letter_code
_entity_poly.pdbx_strand_id
1 'polypeptide(L)'
;MAFWERLVIALVVPLVAMAVWWCKRYLDDQKSQERRNKARDKLVRAMYAEIDFNTNDMTRFLEKSLDKASLRQRFEEDPDLVPHITDARHTEIYRSRIGDIDVFDSDILHMIVTFYGLLEKIRAQIEGINLPSYTTVSVAGRLNAVEVIRKTAMEAEVSGKELLRRMEQHSPKLNMRRAERMSQVPLEELSERLRGLDARLTAASEKTVAAGMIRR
;
A
#
# COMPACT_ATOMS: atom_id res chain seq x y z
N MET A 1 27.74 34.80 -53.93
CA MET A 1 26.62 34.92 -52.98
C MET A 1 26.45 36.38 -52.62
N ALA A 2 25.32 36.95 -52.98
CA ALA A 2 25.01 38.35 -52.68
C ALA A 2 24.95 38.54 -51.16
N PHE A 3 25.41 39.69 -50.65
CA PHE A 3 25.34 40.06 -49.23
C PHE A 3 23.96 39.78 -48.59
N TRP A 4 22.90 39.97 -49.39
CA TRP A 4 21.52 39.65 -49.05
C TRP A 4 21.25 38.17 -48.73
N GLU A 5 21.83 37.22 -49.46
CA GLU A 5 21.64 35.78 -49.21
C GLU A 5 22.22 35.39 -47.86
N ARG A 6 23.39 35.95 -47.50
CA ARG A 6 24.03 35.70 -46.21
C ARG A 6 23.23 36.30 -45.04
N LEU A 7 22.66 37.48 -45.22
CA LEU A 7 21.77 38.12 -44.23
C LEU A 7 20.49 37.31 -44.00
N VAL A 8 19.87 36.82 -45.07
CA VAL A 8 18.65 36.00 -44.96
C VAL A 8 18.95 34.68 -44.24
N ILE A 9 20.03 33.98 -44.58
CA ILE A 9 20.43 32.75 -43.90
C ILE A 9 20.73 33.02 -42.42
N ALA A 10 21.44 34.10 -42.10
CA ALA A 10 21.78 34.48 -40.73
C ALA A 10 20.55 34.83 -39.86
N LEU A 11 19.42 35.23 -40.47
CA LEU A 11 18.16 35.51 -39.78
C LEU A 11 17.25 34.28 -39.69
N VAL A 12 17.15 33.51 -40.77
CA VAL A 12 16.24 32.36 -40.85
C VAL A 12 16.75 31.17 -40.02
N VAL A 13 18.05 30.89 -40.04
CA VAL A 13 18.61 29.74 -39.32
C VAL A 13 18.37 29.83 -37.79
N PRO A 14 18.63 30.96 -37.11
CA PRO A 14 18.30 31.10 -35.69
C PRO A 14 16.81 31.00 -35.39
N LEU A 15 15.94 31.55 -36.26
CA LEU A 15 14.49 31.46 -36.10
C LEU A 15 13.97 30.02 -36.21
N VAL A 16 14.47 29.26 -37.18
CA VAL A 16 14.14 27.84 -37.34
C VAL A 16 14.67 27.03 -36.16
N ALA A 17 15.91 27.26 -35.73
CA ALA A 17 16.48 26.61 -34.56
C ALA A 17 15.66 26.90 -33.28
N MET A 18 15.23 28.16 -33.10
CA MET A 18 14.39 28.58 -31.99
C MET A 18 13.00 27.92 -32.05
N ALA A 19 12.39 27.82 -33.23
CA ALA A 19 11.10 27.15 -33.42
C ALA A 19 11.19 25.64 -33.14
N VAL A 20 12.25 24.98 -33.59
CA VAL A 20 12.52 23.55 -33.29
C VAL A 20 12.72 23.35 -31.79
N TRP A 21 13.48 24.22 -31.13
CA TRP A 21 13.69 24.16 -29.68
C TRP A 21 12.38 24.35 -28.91
N TRP A 22 11.55 25.33 -29.28
CA TRP A 22 10.23 25.55 -28.68
C TRP A 22 9.31 24.35 -28.85
N CYS A 23 9.26 23.78 -30.06
CA CYS A 23 8.46 22.59 -30.35
C CYS A 23 8.92 21.40 -29.50
N LYS A 24 10.24 21.15 -29.44
CA LYS A 24 10.81 20.12 -28.56
C LYS A 24 10.47 20.38 -27.09
N ARG A 25 10.64 21.61 -26.61
CA ARG A 25 10.38 21.95 -25.21
C ARG A 25 8.92 21.74 -24.83
N TYR A 26 8.00 22.04 -25.74
CA TYR A 26 6.57 21.79 -25.57
C TYR A 26 6.25 20.30 -25.50
N LEU A 27 6.80 19.49 -26.43
CA LEU A 27 6.62 18.04 -26.42
C LEU A 27 7.23 17.38 -25.17
N ASP A 28 8.41 17.83 -24.75
CA ASP A 28 9.07 17.36 -23.53
C ASP A 28 8.25 17.72 -22.29
N ASP A 29 7.62 18.91 -22.27
CA ASP A 29 6.75 19.32 -21.17
C ASP A 29 5.51 18.44 -21.08
N GLN A 30 4.82 18.18 -22.19
CA GLN A 30 3.68 17.26 -22.23
C GLN A 30 4.06 15.85 -21.75
N LYS A 31 5.16 15.29 -22.25
CA LYS A 31 5.67 13.99 -21.80
C LYS A 31 6.00 13.99 -20.32
N SER A 32 6.53 15.09 -19.79
CA SER A 32 6.85 15.21 -18.37
C SER A 32 5.59 15.22 -17.51
N GLN A 33 4.53 15.91 -17.95
CA GLN A 33 3.24 15.94 -17.26
C GLN A 33 2.58 14.56 -17.25
N GLU A 34 2.57 13.86 -18.38
CA GLU A 34 2.05 12.48 -18.44
C GLU A 34 2.81 11.53 -17.50
N ARG A 35 4.15 11.65 -17.45
CA ARG A 35 4.97 10.84 -16.53
C ARG A 35 4.65 11.14 -15.08
N ARG A 36 4.46 12.41 -14.72
CA ARG A 36 4.06 12.83 -13.37
C ARG A 36 2.70 12.25 -13.01
N ASN A 37 1.70 12.37 -13.89
CA ASN A 37 0.36 11.82 -13.65
C ASN A 37 0.40 10.30 -13.46
N LYS A 38 1.14 9.57 -14.31
CA LYS A 38 1.33 8.12 -14.15
C LYS A 38 2.04 7.75 -12.85
N ALA A 39 3.00 8.55 -12.40
CA ALA A 39 3.68 8.34 -11.12
C ALA A 39 2.72 8.55 -9.94
N ARG A 40 1.90 9.61 -9.99
CA ARG A 40 0.84 9.88 -9.01
C ARG A 40 -0.15 8.72 -8.94
N ASP A 41 -0.66 8.26 -10.07
CA ASP A 41 -1.61 7.13 -10.13
C ASP A 41 -1.01 5.84 -9.53
N LYS A 42 0.27 5.57 -9.80
CA LYS A 42 0.99 4.43 -9.21
C LYS A 42 1.12 4.56 -7.70
N LEU A 43 1.44 5.74 -7.20
CA LEU A 43 1.53 5.99 -5.77
C LEU A 43 0.18 5.77 -5.08
N VAL A 44 -0.90 6.33 -5.64
CA VAL A 44 -2.26 6.15 -5.11
C VAL A 44 -2.63 4.67 -5.03
N ARG A 45 -2.35 3.89 -6.08
CA ARG A 45 -2.60 2.44 -6.09
C ARG A 45 -1.75 1.68 -5.08
N ALA A 46 -0.47 2.03 -4.96
CA ALA A 46 0.44 1.37 -4.02
C ALA A 46 0.02 1.65 -2.57
N MET A 47 -0.32 2.90 -2.25
CA MET A 47 -0.85 3.30 -0.95
C MET A 47 -2.17 2.58 -0.65
N TYR A 48 -3.09 2.54 -1.61
CA TYR A 48 -4.36 1.83 -1.48
C TYR A 48 -4.14 0.35 -1.16
N ALA A 49 -3.23 -0.32 -1.87
CA ALA A 49 -2.92 -1.72 -1.64
C ALA A 49 -2.29 -1.97 -0.25
N GLU A 50 -1.39 -1.10 0.20
CA GLU A 50 -0.80 -1.18 1.55
C GLU A 50 -1.87 -0.98 2.63
N ILE A 51 -2.76 0.00 2.47
CA ILE A 51 -3.85 0.25 3.42
C ILE A 51 -4.82 -0.94 3.44
N ASP A 52 -5.19 -1.50 2.28
CA ASP A 52 -6.09 -2.66 2.21
C ASP A 52 -5.46 -3.90 2.87
N PHE A 53 -4.17 -4.14 2.64
CA PHE A 53 -3.43 -5.22 3.30
C PHE A 53 -3.50 -5.11 4.82
N ASN A 54 -3.10 -3.96 5.38
CA ASN A 54 -3.13 -3.76 6.83
C ASN A 54 -4.56 -3.80 7.40
N THR A 55 -5.53 -3.22 6.69
CA THR A 55 -6.94 -3.24 7.11
C THR A 55 -7.46 -4.67 7.19
N ASN A 56 -7.15 -5.51 6.19
CA ASN A 56 -7.53 -6.92 6.19
C ASN A 56 -6.82 -7.71 7.30
N ASP A 57 -5.56 -7.37 7.62
CA ASP A 57 -4.85 -7.99 8.73
C ASP A 57 -5.49 -7.64 10.07
N MET A 58 -5.94 -6.39 10.27
CA MET A 58 -6.72 -6.01 11.45
C MET A 58 -8.04 -6.78 11.54
N THR A 59 -8.78 -6.91 10.43
CA THR A 59 -9.99 -7.75 10.38
C THR A 59 -9.67 -9.18 10.84
N ARG A 60 -8.59 -9.78 10.33
CA ARG A 60 -8.19 -11.15 10.67
C ARG A 60 -7.79 -11.26 12.15
N PHE A 61 -7.05 -10.30 12.67
CA PHE A 61 -6.67 -10.25 14.07
C PHE A 61 -7.92 -10.23 14.96
N LEU A 62 -8.91 -9.40 14.64
CA LEU A 62 -10.15 -9.28 15.38
C LEU A 62 -11.03 -10.54 15.29
N GLU A 63 -11.13 -11.16 14.11
CA GLU A 63 -11.87 -12.41 13.89
C GLU A 63 -11.28 -13.61 14.65
N LYS A 64 -9.95 -13.65 14.82
CA LYS A 64 -9.23 -14.75 15.51
C LYS A 64 -8.97 -14.49 16.99
N SER A 65 -9.15 -13.25 17.45
CA SER A 65 -8.94 -12.90 18.85
C SER A 65 -9.98 -13.58 19.73
N LEU A 66 -9.54 -14.12 20.86
CA LEU A 66 -10.44 -14.64 21.89
C LEU A 66 -11.33 -13.52 22.41
N ASP A 67 -12.56 -13.87 22.79
CA ASP A 67 -13.43 -12.94 23.50
C ASP A 67 -12.87 -12.64 24.89
N LYS A 68 -13.33 -11.53 25.47
CA LYS A 68 -12.82 -11.02 26.76
C LYS A 68 -13.01 -12.01 27.92
N ALA A 69 -14.09 -12.78 27.94
CA ALA A 69 -14.37 -13.71 29.02
C ALA A 69 -13.40 -14.90 28.94
N SER A 70 -13.22 -15.46 27.75
CA SER A 70 -12.24 -16.53 27.49
C SER A 70 -10.81 -16.08 27.79
N LEU A 71 -10.45 -14.85 27.41
CA LEU A 71 -9.12 -14.29 27.69
C LEU A 71 -8.89 -14.13 29.19
N ARG A 72 -9.91 -13.64 29.92
CA ARG A 72 -9.86 -13.51 31.38
C ARG A 72 -9.65 -14.86 32.06
N GLN A 73 -10.44 -15.87 31.67
CA GLN A 73 -10.30 -17.22 32.20
C GLN A 73 -8.88 -17.74 31.99
N ARG A 74 -8.28 -17.50 30.82
CA ARG A 74 -6.90 -17.93 30.53
C ARG A 74 -5.85 -17.29 31.42
N PHE A 75 -5.99 -16.00 31.75
CA PHE A 75 -5.10 -15.31 32.69
C PHE A 75 -5.32 -15.71 34.15
N GLU A 76 -6.50 -16.21 34.51
CA GLU A 76 -6.79 -16.75 35.84
C GLU A 76 -6.24 -18.18 35.99
N GLU A 77 -6.30 -18.99 34.92
CA GLU A 77 -5.73 -20.35 34.86
C GLU A 77 -4.20 -20.35 34.82
N ASP A 78 -3.60 -19.42 34.08
CA ASP A 78 -2.15 -19.29 33.93
C ASP A 78 -1.71 -17.85 34.26
N PRO A 79 -1.30 -17.59 35.51
CA PRO A 79 -0.82 -16.29 35.94
C PRO A 79 0.47 -15.84 35.26
N ASP A 80 1.24 -16.70 34.59
CA ASP A 80 2.47 -16.32 33.88
C ASP A 80 2.25 -16.21 32.36
N LEU A 81 1.02 -16.37 31.90
CA LEU A 81 0.66 -16.28 30.49
C LEU A 81 1.03 -14.90 29.91
N VAL A 82 1.83 -14.93 28.84
CA VAL A 82 2.08 -13.79 27.97
C VAL A 82 1.45 -14.09 26.61
N PRO A 83 0.44 -13.31 26.18
CA PRO A 83 -0.21 -13.56 24.89
C PRO A 83 0.77 -13.27 23.75
N HIS A 84 0.88 -14.22 22.82
CA HIS A 84 1.67 -14.00 21.62
C HIS A 84 0.89 -13.18 20.60
N ILE A 85 1.28 -11.93 20.40
CA ILE A 85 0.74 -11.04 19.36
C ILE A 85 1.90 -10.64 18.45
N THR A 86 1.79 -10.97 17.16
CA THR A 86 2.82 -10.66 16.16
C THR A 86 2.56 -9.30 15.52
N ASP A 87 3.59 -8.46 15.41
CA ASP A 87 3.54 -7.28 14.53
C ASP A 87 3.88 -7.70 13.09
N ALA A 88 2.90 -7.64 12.20
CA ALA A 88 3.04 -7.96 10.77
C ALA A 88 2.66 -6.78 9.86
N ARG A 89 2.76 -5.54 10.37
CA ARG A 89 2.36 -4.34 9.63
C ARG A 89 3.22 -4.11 8.39
N HIS A 90 2.57 -3.68 7.31
CA HIS A 90 3.24 -3.27 6.07
C HIS A 90 3.21 -1.74 5.97
N THR A 91 4.35 -1.07 6.09
CA THR A 91 4.42 0.41 6.12
C THR A 91 5.45 1.00 5.16
N GLU A 92 6.01 0.17 4.29
CA GLU A 92 7.16 0.52 3.44
C GLU A 92 6.79 1.57 2.39
N ILE A 93 5.61 1.47 1.79
CA ILE A 93 5.17 2.45 0.79
C ILE A 93 4.94 3.80 1.45
N TYR A 94 4.19 3.84 2.55
CA TYR A 94 3.97 5.08 3.29
C TYR A 94 5.28 5.73 3.74
N ARG A 95 6.19 4.97 4.35
CA ARG A 95 7.46 5.49 4.86
C ARG A 95 8.36 6.00 3.75
N SER A 96 8.52 5.24 2.67
CA SER A 96 9.39 5.61 1.55
C SER A 96 8.85 6.77 0.70
N ARG A 97 7.53 7.04 0.76
CA ARG A 97 6.83 8.02 -0.07
C ARG A 97 6.12 9.12 0.71
N ILE A 98 6.46 9.31 1.99
CA ILE A 98 5.82 10.33 2.81
C ILE A 98 5.98 11.75 2.23
N GLY A 99 7.07 12.02 1.51
CA GLY A 99 7.29 13.30 0.83
C GLY A 99 6.40 13.54 -0.39
N ASP A 100 5.82 12.48 -0.96
CA ASP A 100 4.99 12.51 -2.16
C ASP A 100 3.47 12.41 -1.82
N ILE A 101 3.09 12.54 -0.54
CA ILE A 101 1.69 12.38 -0.09
C ILE A 101 0.82 13.62 -0.36
N ASP A 102 1.42 14.71 -0.80
CA ASP A 102 0.73 15.92 -1.30
C ASP A 102 -0.15 15.63 -2.53
N VAL A 103 0.01 14.45 -3.12
CA VAL A 103 -0.85 13.92 -4.19
C VAL A 103 -2.30 13.75 -3.74
N PHE A 104 -2.55 13.56 -2.44
CA PHE A 104 -3.89 13.36 -1.87
C PHE A 104 -4.53 14.67 -1.39
N ASP A 105 -5.86 14.74 -1.46
CA ASP A 105 -6.62 15.82 -0.83
C ASP A 105 -6.40 15.85 0.69
N SER A 106 -6.52 17.04 1.29
CA SER A 106 -6.29 17.27 2.72
C SER A 106 -7.05 16.30 3.63
N ASP A 107 -8.31 15.98 3.29
CA ASP A 107 -9.13 15.06 4.09
C ASP A 107 -8.59 13.62 4.05
N ILE A 108 -8.22 13.13 2.85
CA ILE A 108 -7.64 11.80 2.66
C ILE A 108 -6.27 11.73 3.34
N LEU A 109 -5.47 12.79 3.21
CA LEU A 109 -4.17 12.90 3.85
C LEU A 109 -4.28 12.78 5.38
N HIS A 110 -5.22 13.50 6.00
CA HIS A 110 -5.46 13.39 7.44
C HIS A 110 -5.85 11.96 7.86
N MET A 111 -6.69 11.30 7.06
CA MET A 111 -7.08 9.91 7.31
C MET A 111 -5.92 8.92 7.15
N ILE A 112 -5.04 9.12 6.16
CA ILE A 112 -3.81 8.33 5.98
C ILE A 112 -2.94 8.45 7.23
N VAL A 113 -2.64 9.68 7.66
CA VAL A 113 -1.81 9.92 8.85
C VAL A 113 -2.44 9.30 10.10
N THR A 114 -3.76 9.44 10.26
CA THR A 114 -4.49 8.84 11.38
C THR A 114 -4.38 7.32 11.38
N PHE A 115 -4.59 6.68 10.22
CA PHE A 115 -4.51 5.23 10.07
C PHE A 115 -3.11 4.71 10.42
N TYR A 116 -2.04 5.30 9.86
CA TYR A 116 -0.68 4.89 10.17
C TYR A 116 -0.27 5.23 11.62
N GLY A 117 -0.82 6.29 12.21
CA GLY A 117 -0.66 6.60 13.63
C GLY A 117 -1.26 5.52 14.53
N LEU A 118 -2.45 5.00 14.19
CA LEU A 118 -3.06 3.87 14.90
C LEU A 118 -2.20 2.60 14.77
N LEU A 119 -1.64 2.35 13.60
CA LEU A 119 -0.73 1.23 13.37
C LEU A 119 0.54 1.32 14.22
N GLU A 120 1.18 2.49 14.35
CA GLU A 120 2.32 2.68 15.26
C GLU A 120 1.92 2.56 16.73
N LYS A 121 0.71 3.01 17.11
CA LYS A 121 0.19 2.85 18.46
C LYS A 121 -0.01 1.37 18.83
N ILE A 122 -0.55 0.56 17.92
CA ILE A 122 -0.69 -0.90 18.11
C ILE A 122 0.68 -1.55 18.33
N ARG A 123 1.67 -1.19 17.51
CA ARG A 123 3.04 -1.69 17.67
C ARG A 123 3.61 -1.36 19.05
N ALA A 124 3.53 -0.11 19.48
CA ALA A 124 4.05 0.29 20.79
C ALA A 124 3.37 -0.49 21.93
N GLN A 125 2.07 -0.79 21.79
CA GLN A 125 1.34 -1.63 22.75
C GLN A 125 1.80 -3.11 22.72
N ILE A 126 2.05 -3.67 21.52
CA ILE A 126 2.61 -5.02 21.35
C ILE A 126 4.02 -5.10 21.93
N GLU A 127 4.87 -4.10 21.69
CA GLU A 127 6.19 -4.03 22.32
C GLU A 127 6.07 -3.98 23.84
N GLY A 128 5.11 -3.22 24.38
CA GLY A 128 4.84 -3.12 25.81
C GLY A 128 4.47 -4.44 26.49
N ILE A 129 3.69 -5.31 25.84
CA ILE A 129 3.35 -6.64 26.40
C ILE A 129 4.52 -7.62 26.37
N ASN A 130 5.49 -7.41 25.47
CA ASN A 130 6.69 -8.24 25.36
C ASN A 130 7.79 -7.82 26.34
N LEU A 131 7.61 -6.72 27.09
CA LEU A 131 8.57 -6.30 28.10
C LEU A 131 8.49 -7.20 29.35
N PRO A 132 9.62 -7.47 30.03
CA PRO A 132 9.63 -8.25 31.27
C PRO A 132 8.73 -7.68 32.37
N SER A 133 8.49 -6.37 32.37
CA SER A 133 7.59 -5.73 33.34
C SER A 133 6.13 -6.16 33.21
N TYR A 134 5.71 -6.69 32.05
CA TYR A 134 4.32 -7.08 31.81
C TYR A 134 3.82 -8.13 32.81
N THR A 135 4.63 -9.13 33.14
CA THR A 135 4.28 -10.20 34.10
C THR A 135 4.17 -9.69 35.54
N THR A 136 4.74 -8.53 35.85
CA THR A 136 4.63 -7.91 37.19
C THR A 136 3.33 -7.14 37.39
N VAL A 137 2.56 -6.92 36.33
CA VAL A 137 1.27 -6.22 36.37
C VAL A 137 0.17 -7.17 36.85
N SER A 138 -0.81 -6.64 37.57
CA SER A 138 -2.00 -7.41 37.99
C SER A 138 -2.72 -8.05 36.79
N VAL A 139 -3.40 -9.17 37.02
CA VAL A 139 -4.24 -9.85 36.00
C VAL A 139 -5.20 -8.86 35.31
N ALA A 140 -5.85 -7.99 36.10
CA ALA A 140 -6.73 -6.96 35.56
C ALA A 140 -6.00 -5.94 34.66
N GLY A 141 -4.79 -5.53 35.04
CA GLY A 141 -3.98 -4.62 34.23
C GLY A 141 -3.48 -5.27 32.93
N ARG A 142 -3.06 -6.53 32.98
CA ARG A 142 -2.65 -7.31 31.81
C ARG A 142 -3.79 -7.55 30.84
N LEU A 143 -4.97 -7.91 31.35
CA LEU A 143 -6.20 -8.02 30.56
C LEU A 143 -6.55 -6.70 29.89
N ASN A 144 -6.45 -5.59 30.64
CA ASN A 144 -6.71 -4.26 30.09
C ASN A 144 -5.72 -3.89 28.97
N ALA A 145 -4.43 -4.23 29.10
CA ALA A 145 -3.45 -3.97 28.05
C ALA A 145 -3.81 -4.68 26.72
N VAL A 146 -4.23 -5.95 26.79
CA VAL A 146 -4.68 -6.69 25.59
C VAL A 146 -5.97 -6.11 25.02
N GLU A 147 -6.93 -5.74 25.87
CA GLU A 147 -8.16 -5.09 25.43
C GLU A 147 -7.91 -3.74 24.75
N VAL A 148 -6.91 -2.97 25.21
CA VAL A 148 -6.50 -1.72 24.57
C VAL A 148 -5.91 -1.99 23.17
N ILE A 149 -5.12 -3.06 23.00
CA ILE A 149 -4.65 -3.49 21.67
C ILE A 149 -5.84 -3.82 20.77
N ARG A 150 -6.77 -4.65 21.26
CA ARG A 150 -7.97 -5.04 20.52
C ARG A 150 -8.81 -3.84 20.11
N LYS A 151 -9.04 -2.89 21.02
CA LYS A 151 -9.76 -1.65 20.73
C LYS A 151 -9.04 -0.80 19.69
N THR A 152 -7.72 -0.64 19.81
CA THR A 152 -6.93 0.15 18.84
C THR A 152 -6.95 -0.53 17.46
N ALA A 153 -6.91 -1.86 17.40
CA ALA A 153 -7.06 -2.62 16.15
C ALA A 153 -8.46 -2.43 15.52
N MET A 154 -9.54 -2.39 16.32
CA MET A 154 -10.88 -2.04 15.84
C MET A 154 -10.95 -0.62 15.26
N GLU A 155 -10.35 0.35 15.96
CA GLU A 155 -10.26 1.73 15.47
C GLU A 155 -9.49 1.80 14.14
N ALA A 156 -8.37 1.08 14.04
CA ALA A 156 -7.57 0.99 12.81
C ALA A 156 -8.34 0.32 11.67
N GLU A 157 -9.07 -0.76 11.93
CA GLU A 157 -9.90 -1.43 10.94
C GLU A 157 -11.00 -0.51 10.38
N VAL A 158 -11.73 0.19 11.27
CA VAL A 158 -12.79 1.12 10.86
C VAL A 158 -12.19 2.29 10.07
N SER A 159 -11.10 2.88 10.56
CA SER A 159 -10.38 3.96 9.89
C SER A 159 -9.89 3.53 8.50
N GLY A 160 -9.30 2.34 8.39
CA GLY A 160 -8.81 1.79 7.13
C GLY A 160 -9.91 1.53 6.11
N LYS A 161 -11.04 0.93 6.55
CA LYS A 161 -12.21 0.71 5.68
C LYS A 161 -12.78 2.02 5.14
N GLU A 162 -12.94 3.03 6.00
CA GLU A 162 -13.45 4.33 5.59
C GLU A 162 -12.46 5.06 4.67
N LEU A 163 -11.15 4.96 4.93
CA LEU A 163 -10.10 5.50 4.07
C LEU A 163 -10.13 4.88 2.66
N LEU A 164 -10.18 3.56 2.57
CA LEU A 164 -10.28 2.85 1.28
C LEU A 164 -11.50 3.28 0.49
N ARG A 165 -12.66 3.39 1.16
CA ARG A 165 -13.91 3.88 0.55
C ARG A 165 -13.75 5.29 -0.01
N ARG A 166 -13.11 6.20 0.74
CA ARG A 166 -12.84 7.58 0.29
C ARG A 166 -11.86 7.63 -0.89
N MET A 167 -10.81 6.80 -0.88
CA MET A 167 -9.86 6.70 -1.99
C MET A 167 -10.52 6.18 -3.27
N GLU A 168 -11.41 5.18 -3.18
CA GLU A 168 -12.19 4.68 -4.33
C GLU A 168 -13.08 5.78 -4.93
N GLN A 169 -13.75 6.56 -4.07
CA GLN A 169 -14.62 7.66 -4.51
C GLN A 169 -13.86 8.81 -5.16
N HIS A 170 -12.68 9.13 -4.63
CA HIS A 170 -11.86 10.24 -5.13
C HIS A 170 -11.13 9.89 -6.44
N SER A 171 -10.82 8.61 -6.67
CA SER A 171 -10.08 8.16 -7.85
C SER A 171 -10.81 7.07 -8.65
N PRO A 172 -12.02 7.34 -9.18
CA PRO A 172 -12.83 6.34 -9.88
C PRO A 172 -12.12 5.79 -11.13
N LYS A 173 -11.29 6.62 -11.78
CA LYS A 173 -10.52 6.25 -12.98
C LYS A 173 -9.48 5.15 -12.73
N LEU A 174 -9.07 4.95 -11.48
CA LEU A 174 -8.05 3.96 -11.13
C LEU A 174 -8.61 2.54 -11.00
N ASN A 175 -9.94 2.37 -10.99
CA ASN A 175 -10.63 1.08 -10.82
C ASN A 175 -10.07 0.25 -9.65
N MET A 176 -9.72 0.94 -8.56
CA MET A 176 -9.26 0.28 -7.34
C MET A 176 -10.42 -0.49 -6.75
N ARG A 177 -10.16 -1.75 -6.40
CA ARG A 177 -11.10 -2.62 -5.70
C ARG A 177 -10.33 -3.32 -4.61
N ARG A 178 -10.98 -3.47 -3.46
CA ARG A 178 -10.44 -4.24 -2.35
C ARG A 178 -10.13 -5.65 -2.82
N ALA A 179 -8.97 -6.17 -2.45
CA ALA A 179 -8.62 -7.53 -2.79
C ALA A 179 -9.61 -8.50 -2.12
N GLU A 180 -10.10 -9.49 -2.86
CA GLU A 180 -10.88 -10.57 -2.26
C GLU A 180 -10.02 -11.31 -1.22
N ARG A 181 -10.62 -11.62 -0.07
CA ARG A 181 -9.93 -12.27 1.04
C ARG A 181 -9.48 -13.67 0.63
N MET A 182 -8.20 -13.84 0.28
CA MET A 182 -7.61 -15.15 -0.01
C MET A 182 -7.28 -15.96 1.26
N SER A 183 -7.40 -15.38 2.45
CA SER A 183 -6.97 -15.97 3.73
C SER A 183 -7.91 -17.04 4.30
N GLN A 184 -9.06 -17.29 3.67
CA GLN A 184 -9.98 -18.39 4.00
C GLN A 184 -9.86 -19.57 3.03
N VAL A 185 -8.96 -19.49 2.05
CA VAL A 185 -8.71 -20.55 1.09
C VAL A 185 -7.90 -21.65 1.78
N PRO A 186 -8.41 -22.89 1.88
CA PRO A 186 -7.66 -24.03 2.45
C PRO A 186 -6.30 -24.20 1.77
N LEU A 187 -5.32 -24.76 2.49
CA LEU A 187 -3.97 -24.97 1.97
C LEU A 187 -3.99 -25.81 0.68
N GLU A 188 -4.93 -26.75 0.61
CA GLU A 188 -5.20 -27.61 -0.54
C GLU A 188 -5.58 -26.78 -1.77
N GLU A 189 -6.52 -25.85 -1.64
CA GLU A 189 -6.97 -24.99 -2.74
C GLU A 189 -5.87 -23.98 -3.15
N LEU A 190 -5.07 -23.48 -2.21
CA LEU A 190 -3.89 -22.67 -2.53
C LEU A 190 -2.86 -23.47 -3.34
N SER A 191 -2.64 -24.73 -2.99
CA SER A 191 -1.71 -25.61 -3.71
C SER A 191 -2.18 -25.92 -5.13
N GLU A 192 -3.50 -26.10 -5.34
CA GLU A 192 -4.09 -26.31 -6.65
C GLU A 192 -3.98 -25.06 -7.53
N ARG A 193 -4.26 -23.87 -6.96
CA ARG A 193 -4.07 -22.59 -7.66
C ARG A 193 -2.62 -22.36 -8.04
N LEU A 194 -1.66 -22.72 -7.17
CA LEU A 194 -0.23 -22.62 -7.45
C LEU A 194 0.15 -23.49 -8.66
N ARG A 195 -0.28 -24.75 -8.68
CA ARG A 195 -0.07 -25.66 -9.82
C ARG A 195 -0.71 -25.13 -11.11
N GLY A 196 -1.90 -24.55 -11.01
CA GLY A 196 -2.59 -23.92 -12.14
C GLY A 196 -1.86 -22.68 -12.66
N LEU A 197 -1.26 -21.88 -11.78
CA LEU A 197 -0.42 -20.74 -12.13
C LEU A 197 0.87 -21.17 -12.82
N ASP A 198 1.56 -22.18 -12.27
CA ASP A 198 2.76 -22.72 -12.88
C ASP A 198 2.48 -23.21 -14.30
N ALA A 199 1.42 -24.01 -14.51
CA ALA A 199 1.03 -24.47 -15.83
C ALA A 199 0.74 -23.33 -16.82
N ARG A 200 0.11 -22.24 -16.36
CA ARG A 200 -0.14 -21.04 -17.20
C ARG A 200 1.15 -20.31 -17.54
N LEU A 201 2.09 -20.21 -16.59
CA LEU A 201 3.39 -19.58 -16.81
C LEU A 201 4.23 -20.38 -17.80
N THR A 202 4.27 -21.71 -17.69
CA THR A 202 4.97 -22.56 -18.66
C THR A 202 4.37 -22.40 -20.06
N ALA A 203 3.04 -22.49 -20.18
CA ALA A 203 2.36 -22.31 -21.47
C ALA A 203 2.55 -20.90 -22.08
N ALA A 204 2.60 -19.86 -21.25
CA ALA A 204 2.88 -18.49 -21.70
C ALA A 204 4.34 -18.33 -22.14
N SER A 205 5.29 -18.97 -21.45
CA SER A 205 6.70 -18.95 -21.83
C SER A 205 6.93 -19.65 -23.18
N GLU A 206 6.30 -20.81 -23.40
CA GLU A 206 6.37 -21.57 -24.65
C GLU A 206 5.77 -20.79 -25.84
N LYS A 207 4.63 -20.13 -25.64
CA LYS A 207 4.04 -19.23 -26.65
C LYS A 207 4.96 -18.06 -26.99
N THR A 208 5.66 -17.51 -26.00
CA THR A 208 6.56 -16.38 -26.20
C THR A 208 7.82 -16.80 -26.97
N VAL A 209 8.35 -17.99 -26.69
CA VAL A 209 9.48 -18.59 -27.42
C VAL A 209 9.09 -18.93 -28.86
N ALA A 210 7.91 -19.52 -29.07
CA ALA A 210 7.38 -19.81 -30.41
C ALA A 210 7.16 -18.54 -31.24
N ALA A 211 6.64 -17.46 -30.64
CA ALA A 211 6.48 -16.17 -31.30
C ALA A 211 7.82 -15.47 -31.63
N GLY A 212 8.87 -15.72 -30.83
CA GLY A 212 10.23 -15.25 -31.08
C GLY A 212 10.96 -16.01 -32.19
N MET A 213 10.64 -17.29 -32.39
CA MET A 213 11.21 -18.13 -33.46
C MET A 213 10.65 -17.80 -34.85
N ILE A 214 9.40 -17.34 -34.94
CA ILE A 214 8.74 -16.98 -36.22
C ILE A 214 9.27 -15.62 -36.78
N ARG A 215 10.00 -14.84 -35.97
CA ARG A 215 10.56 -13.53 -36.37
C ARG A 215 12.04 -13.57 -36.79
N ARG A 216 12.63 -14.74 -37.00
CA ARG A 216 13.99 -14.89 -37.56
C ARG A 216 13.95 -15.35 -39.01
#